data_AF-A0A821LXW4-F1
#
_entry.id   AF-A0A821LXW4-F1
#
_cell.length_a   1.000
_cell.length_b   1.000
_cell.length_c   1.000
_cell.angle_alpha   90.00
_cell.angle_beta   90.00
_cell.angle_gamma   90.00
#
_symmetry.space_group_name_H-M   'P 1'
#
loop_
_entity.id
_entity.type
_entity.pdbx_description
1 polymer ?
#
loop_
_entity_poly.entity_id
_entity_poly.type
_entity_poly.pdbx_seq_one_letter_code
_entity_poly.pdbx_strand_id
1 'polypeptide(L)'
;AKDILQSRYEVFRKKYDELVSTILKSFDPKTATKPDLEVLITETKYLVGTLSDKSEFVVWSRSFREAIPTLLAHIFAIWILQNTRHYNKTRGIDAAQFYLLMPHVGQVIAIFRLLGIGFQRIERIPVIGIRYKKIISDQLINNLVEVGTEEGKSVVMAVTACAFALGGVDVHCSCYSEVLSMRDKNDFASVFTALKIEDCIEYGTFNKLCEQLLNEQCNVREKVHDMIINNREKIDKVTD
;
A
#
# COMPACT_ATOMS: atom_id res chain seq x y z
N ALA A 1 -20.61 0.36 10.91
CA ALA A 1 -19.55 1.02 10.11
C ALA A 1 -18.63 1.88 10.98
N LYS A 2 -19.12 2.95 11.62
CA LYS A 2 -18.30 3.83 12.49
C LYS A 2 -17.58 3.06 13.60
N ASP A 3 -18.30 2.20 14.31
CA ASP A 3 -17.75 1.42 15.44
C ASP A 3 -16.60 0.47 15.02
N ILE A 4 -16.68 -0.17 13.85
CA ILE A 4 -15.60 -1.04 13.36
C ILE A 4 -14.39 -0.23 12.94
N LEU A 5 -14.59 0.82 12.14
CA LEU A 5 -13.47 1.63 11.67
C LEU A 5 -12.73 2.26 12.84
N GLN A 6 -13.49 2.73 13.83
CA GLN A 6 -12.94 3.23 15.08
C GLN A 6 -12.13 2.15 15.79
N SER A 7 -12.69 0.96 16.01
CA SER A 7 -11.96 -0.14 16.66
C SER A 7 -10.68 -0.54 15.89
N ARG A 8 -10.74 -0.60 14.56
CA ARG A 8 -9.56 -0.88 13.71
C ARG A 8 -8.52 0.22 13.80
N TYR A 9 -8.95 1.48 13.82
CA TYR A 9 -8.07 2.61 13.97
C TYR A 9 -7.42 2.66 15.35
N GLU A 10 -8.14 2.27 16.41
CA GLU A 10 -7.59 2.14 17.76
C GLU A 10 -6.50 1.07 17.82
N VAL A 11 -6.68 -0.08 17.14
CA VAL A 11 -5.63 -1.10 17.00
C VAL A 11 -4.40 -0.55 16.28
N PHE A 12 -4.61 0.13 15.14
CA PHE A 12 -3.54 0.80 14.41
C PHE A 12 -2.80 1.80 15.32
N ARG A 13 -3.52 2.71 15.97
CA ARG A 13 -2.97 3.79 16.78
C ARG A 13 -2.18 3.26 17.95
N LYS A 14 -2.74 2.31 18.70
CA LYS A 14 -2.05 1.68 19.82
C LYS A 14 -0.72 1.08 19.38
N LYS A 15 -0.72 0.29 18.29
CA LYS A 15 0.51 -0.31 17.78
C LYS A 15 1.50 0.74 17.28
N TYR A 16 1.02 1.78 16.59
CA TYR A 16 1.85 2.87 16.10
C TYR A 16 2.57 3.59 17.25
N ASP A 17 1.83 3.97 18.29
CA ASP A 17 2.35 4.65 19.47
C ASP A 17 3.37 3.77 20.22
N GLU A 18 3.12 2.45 20.32
CA GLU A 18 4.06 1.47 20.88
C GLU A 18 5.38 1.41 20.10
N LEU A 19 5.32 1.32 18.77
CA LEU A 19 6.50 1.22 17.90
C LEU A 19 7.34 2.50 17.96
N VAL A 20 6.70 3.66 17.79
CA VAL A 20 7.39 4.95 17.82
C VAL A 20 7.99 5.19 19.20
N SER A 21 7.23 5.01 20.28
CA SER A 21 7.75 5.27 21.65
C SER A 21 8.93 4.36 22.01
N THR A 22 8.95 3.12 21.54
CA THR A 22 10.08 2.19 21.74
C THR A 22 11.35 2.72 21.07
N ILE A 23 11.23 3.17 19.81
CA ILE A 23 12.36 3.70 19.06
C ILE A 23 12.82 5.04 19.63
N LEU A 24 11.89 5.91 20.04
CA LEU A 24 12.23 7.20 20.65
C LEU A 24 13.00 7.05 21.97
N LYS A 25 12.67 6.05 22.79
CA LYS A 25 13.43 5.74 24.01
C LYS A 25 14.85 5.27 23.72
N SER A 26 15.07 4.61 22.58
CA SER A 26 16.39 4.16 22.15
C SER A 26 17.24 5.26 21.52
N PHE A 27 16.64 6.42 21.24
CA PHE A 27 17.30 7.54 20.56
C PHE A 27 18.02 8.44 21.55
N ASP A 28 19.33 8.65 21.37
CA ASP A 28 20.07 9.70 22.08
C ASP A 28 20.00 11.02 21.28
N PRO A 29 19.36 12.08 21.81
CA PRO A 29 19.28 13.38 21.15
C PRO A 29 20.63 14.01 20.83
N LYS A 30 21.71 13.60 21.53
CA LYS A 30 23.04 14.24 21.44
C LYS A 30 23.91 13.68 20.32
N THR A 31 23.67 12.46 19.85
CA THR A 31 24.55 11.76 18.90
C THR A 31 24.14 11.93 17.43
N ALA A 32 22.98 12.56 17.17
CA ALA A 32 22.47 12.85 15.82
C ALA A 32 22.55 11.65 14.84
N THR A 33 22.54 10.41 15.35
CA THR A 33 22.65 9.18 14.54
C THR A 33 21.25 8.73 14.11
N LYS A 34 21.08 8.23 12.88
CA LYS A 34 19.76 7.82 12.35
C LYS A 34 19.19 6.72 13.27
N PRO A 35 17.87 6.72 13.60
CA PRO A 35 17.31 5.63 14.38
C PRO A 35 17.60 4.31 13.66
N ASP A 36 18.08 3.31 14.39
CA ASP A 36 18.24 1.97 13.84
C ASP A 36 16.84 1.38 13.61
N LEU A 37 16.51 1.17 12.34
CA LEU A 37 15.19 0.66 11.94
C LEU A 37 15.22 -0.85 11.68
N GLU A 38 16.36 -1.53 11.84
CA GLU A 38 16.49 -2.96 11.51
C GLU A 38 15.52 -3.83 12.30
N VAL A 39 15.33 -3.52 13.59
CA VAL A 39 14.36 -4.22 14.44
C VAL A 39 12.95 -4.06 13.87
N LEU A 40 12.54 -2.83 13.54
CA LEU A 40 11.21 -2.54 13.01
C LEU A 40 10.98 -3.19 11.64
N ILE A 41 11.97 -3.15 10.76
CA ILE A 41 11.94 -3.80 9.44
C ILE A 41 11.81 -5.32 9.60
N THR A 42 12.56 -5.90 10.53
CA THR A 42 12.53 -7.34 10.81
C THR A 42 11.17 -7.76 11.36
N GLU A 43 10.62 -7.03 12.32
CA GLU A 43 9.26 -7.27 12.85
C GLU A 43 8.19 -7.16 11.76
N THR A 44 8.32 -6.18 10.86
CA THR A 44 7.40 -5.99 9.73
C THR A 44 7.41 -7.21 8.82
N LYS A 45 8.61 -7.69 8.44
CA LYS A 45 8.76 -8.88 7.57
C LYS A 45 8.28 -10.14 8.26
N TYR A 46 8.57 -10.29 9.55
CA TYR A 46 8.08 -11.42 10.34
C TYR A 46 6.55 -11.45 10.40
N LEU A 47 5.92 -10.30 10.69
CA LEU A 47 4.46 -10.19 10.70
C LEU A 47 3.86 -10.69 9.39
N VAL A 48 4.39 -10.25 8.25
CA VAL A 48 3.85 -10.65 6.95
C VAL A 48 4.16 -12.11 6.63
N GLY A 49 5.35 -12.61 6.96
CA GLY A 49 5.70 -14.02 6.82
C GLY A 49 4.80 -14.97 7.63
N THR A 50 4.21 -14.52 8.74
CA THR A 50 3.21 -15.32 9.49
C THR A 50 1.82 -15.32 8.83
N LEU A 51 1.55 -14.42 7.89
CA LEU A 51 0.28 -14.29 7.20
C LEU A 51 0.29 -14.99 5.83
N SER A 52 1.47 -15.22 5.27
CA SER A 52 1.66 -15.96 4.02
C SER A 52 1.34 -17.44 4.23
N ASP A 53 0.25 -17.92 3.63
CA ASP A 53 0.07 -19.35 3.41
C ASP A 53 1.12 -19.83 2.40
N LYS A 54 1.62 -21.07 2.55
CA LYS A 54 2.61 -21.68 1.62
C LYS A 54 2.04 -21.95 0.21
N SER A 55 0.89 -21.36 -0.15
CA SER A 55 0.30 -21.49 -1.46
C SER A 55 1.05 -20.64 -2.48
N GLU A 56 1.12 -21.16 -3.70
CA GLU A 56 1.72 -20.48 -4.86
C GLU A 56 0.97 -19.18 -5.24
N PHE A 57 -0.25 -18.99 -4.71
CA PHE A 57 -1.10 -17.82 -4.94
C PHE A 57 -1.32 -17.03 -3.66
N VAL A 58 -1.26 -15.69 -3.77
CA VAL A 58 -1.62 -14.78 -2.69
C VAL A 58 -3.14 -14.77 -2.53
N VAL A 59 -3.64 -15.44 -1.49
CA VAL A 59 -5.04 -15.32 -1.07
C VAL A 59 -5.13 -14.17 -0.08
N TRP A 60 -5.96 -13.16 -0.38
CA TRP A 60 -6.29 -12.07 0.56
C TRP A 60 -7.18 -12.59 1.69
N SER A 61 -6.58 -13.41 2.54
CA SER A 61 -7.22 -14.16 3.60
C SER A 61 -7.78 -13.23 4.66
N ARG A 62 -8.68 -13.79 5.47
CA ARG A 62 -9.18 -13.11 6.66
C ARG A 62 -8.03 -12.71 7.59
N SER A 63 -7.01 -13.56 7.76
CA SER A 63 -5.86 -13.23 8.62
C SER A 63 -5.09 -12.02 8.10
N PHE A 64 -4.83 -11.93 6.79
CA PHE A 64 -4.16 -10.78 6.19
C PHE A 64 -4.97 -9.50 6.43
N ARG A 65 -6.29 -9.54 6.17
CA ARG A 65 -7.19 -8.41 6.43
C ARG A 65 -7.21 -7.96 7.88
N GLU A 66 -7.25 -8.90 8.82
CA GLU A 66 -7.24 -8.62 10.26
C GLU A 66 -5.92 -7.97 10.71
N ALA A 67 -4.81 -8.30 10.04
CA ALA A 67 -3.48 -7.76 10.33
C ALA A 67 -3.21 -6.37 9.73
N ILE A 68 -4.04 -5.90 8.77
CA ILE A 68 -3.86 -4.60 8.11
C ILE A 68 -3.60 -3.44 9.10
N PRO A 69 -4.38 -3.22 10.18
CA PRO A 69 -4.11 -2.12 11.10
C PRO A 69 -2.70 -2.17 11.71
N THR A 70 -2.23 -3.37 12.07
CA THR A 70 -0.89 -3.59 12.63
C THR A 70 0.17 -3.38 11.56
N LEU A 71 -0.03 -3.89 10.34
CA LEU A 71 0.89 -3.74 9.22
C LEU A 71 1.06 -2.26 8.83
N LEU A 72 -0.04 -1.51 8.72
CA LEU A 72 -0.01 -0.08 8.46
C LEU A 72 0.77 0.67 9.55
N ALA A 73 0.63 0.30 10.82
CA ALA A 73 1.37 0.93 11.91
C ALA A 73 2.89 0.79 11.72
N HIS A 74 3.37 -0.37 11.26
CA HIS A 74 4.79 -0.57 10.97
C HIS A 74 5.25 0.26 9.77
N ILE A 75 4.52 0.22 8.65
CA ILE A 75 4.88 0.94 7.43
C ILE A 75 4.93 2.45 7.69
N PHE A 76 3.92 3.00 8.38
CA PHE A 76 3.89 4.41 8.75
C PHE A 76 5.02 4.77 9.71
N ALA A 77 5.34 3.90 10.69
CA ALA A 77 6.44 4.16 11.61
C ALA A 77 7.78 4.22 10.87
N ILE A 78 8.04 3.27 9.95
CA ILE A 78 9.24 3.26 9.10
C ILE A 78 9.32 4.54 8.28
N TRP A 79 8.25 4.89 7.55
CA TRP A 79 8.23 6.12 6.76
C TRP A 79 8.62 7.30 7.63
N ILE A 80 7.82 7.55 8.66
CA ILE A 80 7.90 8.78 9.42
C ILE A 80 9.28 8.92 10.04
N LEU A 81 9.82 7.85 10.64
CA LEU A 81 11.16 7.86 11.24
C LEU A 81 12.28 8.09 10.22
N GLN A 82 12.14 7.61 8.98
CA GLN A 82 13.06 7.93 7.90
C GLN A 82 12.98 9.40 7.46
N ASN A 83 11.79 10.00 7.50
CA ASN A 83 11.52 11.35 6.99
C ASN A 83 11.57 12.45 8.06
N THR A 84 11.63 12.09 9.35
CA THR A 84 11.56 13.01 10.50
C THR A 84 12.65 14.10 10.45
N ARG A 85 13.85 13.79 9.95
CA ARG A 85 14.94 14.79 9.82
C ARG A 85 14.66 15.85 8.77
N HIS A 86 13.99 15.47 7.68
CA HIS A 86 13.71 16.41 6.60
C HIS A 86 12.59 17.39 7.01
N TYR A 87 11.59 16.92 7.74
CA TYR A 87 10.48 17.74 8.23
C TYR A 87 10.87 18.66 9.40
N ASN A 88 11.70 18.20 10.34
CA ASN A 88 12.11 19.02 11.49
C ASN A 88 13.02 20.18 11.07
N LYS A 89 13.92 19.95 10.09
CA LYS A 89 14.85 20.99 9.61
C LYS A 89 14.14 22.12 8.84
N THR A 90 13.10 21.80 8.06
CA THR A 90 12.35 22.79 7.27
C THR A 90 11.37 23.61 8.13
N ARG A 91 10.93 23.08 9.28
CA ARG A 91 9.97 23.76 10.16
C ARG A 91 10.59 24.45 11.38
N GLY A 92 11.90 24.31 11.61
CA GLY A 92 12.57 24.93 12.77
C GLY A 92 12.09 24.38 14.11
N ILE A 93 11.68 23.11 14.14
CA ILE A 93 11.04 22.48 15.30
C ILE A 93 12.07 21.66 16.07
N ASP A 94 12.17 21.91 17.38
CA ASP A 94 13.04 21.18 18.29
C ASP A 94 12.74 19.67 18.25
N ALA A 95 13.80 18.86 18.37
CA ALA A 95 13.76 17.40 18.32
C ALA A 95 12.79 16.75 19.32
N ALA A 96 12.30 17.50 20.32
CA ALA A 96 11.35 17.04 21.34
C ALA A 96 9.89 16.94 20.86
N GLN A 97 9.54 17.45 19.68
CA GLN A 97 8.15 17.50 19.20
C GLN A 97 7.81 16.36 18.24
N PHE A 98 7.98 15.13 18.72
CA PHE A 98 7.59 13.90 18.02
C PHE A 98 6.07 13.76 17.79
N TYR A 99 5.23 14.67 18.30
CA TYR A 99 3.79 14.69 18.00
C TYR A 99 3.49 14.98 16.51
N LEU A 100 4.46 15.52 15.76
CA LEU A 100 4.36 15.72 14.31
C LEU A 100 4.52 14.42 13.52
N LEU A 101 4.79 13.31 14.19
CA LEU A 101 5.04 12.02 13.56
C LEU A 101 3.77 11.23 13.27
N MET A 102 2.57 11.69 13.66
CA MET A 102 1.37 10.87 13.47
C MET A 102 0.81 10.99 12.04
N PRO A 103 0.53 9.89 11.34
CA PRO A 103 -0.19 9.96 10.07
C PRO A 103 -1.62 10.47 10.29
N HIS A 104 -2.14 11.20 9.31
CA HIS A 104 -3.47 11.77 9.41
C HIS A 104 -4.53 10.66 9.48
N VAL A 105 -5.49 10.79 10.40
CA VAL A 105 -6.56 9.79 10.57
C VAL A 105 -7.30 9.52 9.26
N GLY A 106 -7.51 10.56 8.45
CA GLY A 106 -8.15 10.45 7.13
C GLY A 106 -7.39 9.51 6.18
N GLN A 107 -6.06 9.49 6.23
CA GLN A 107 -5.23 8.62 5.39
C GLN A 107 -5.40 7.15 5.78
N VAL A 108 -5.34 6.85 7.08
CA VAL A 108 -5.50 5.48 7.59
C VAL A 108 -6.91 4.95 7.30
N ILE A 109 -7.94 5.78 7.55
CA ILE A 109 -9.32 5.43 7.24
C ILE A 109 -9.53 5.27 5.73
N ALA A 110 -8.89 6.09 4.89
CA ALA A 110 -8.94 5.95 3.44
C ALA A 110 -8.38 4.60 2.99
N ILE A 111 -7.24 4.16 3.53
CA ILE A 111 -6.68 2.83 3.24
C ILE A 111 -7.65 1.73 3.68
N PHE A 112 -8.20 1.80 4.90
CA PHE A 112 -9.20 0.83 5.35
C PHE A 112 -10.40 0.75 4.40
N ARG A 113 -10.92 1.89 3.95
CA ARG A 113 -12.05 1.93 3.02
C ARG A 113 -11.68 1.38 1.66
N LEU A 114 -10.50 1.72 1.14
CA LEU A 114 -9.97 1.22 -0.14
C LEU A 114 -9.93 -0.32 -0.13
N LEU A 115 -9.54 -0.89 1.01
CA LEU A 115 -9.42 -2.33 1.25
C LEU A 115 -10.72 -3.03 1.73
N GLY A 116 -11.85 -2.32 1.80
CA GLY A 116 -13.12 -2.92 2.19
C GLY A 116 -13.28 -3.21 3.69
N ILE A 117 -12.47 -2.59 4.53
CA ILE A 117 -12.54 -2.68 5.98
C ILE A 117 -13.61 -1.69 6.49
N GLY A 118 -14.43 -2.15 7.44
CA GLY A 118 -15.46 -1.32 8.08
C GLY A 118 -16.86 -1.36 7.45
N PHE A 119 -17.03 -2.07 6.34
CA PHE A 119 -18.34 -2.27 5.72
C PHE A 119 -19.12 -3.42 6.37
N GLN A 120 -20.37 -3.13 6.76
CA GLN A 120 -21.30 -4.09 7.34
C GLN A 120 -22.67 -3.93 6.70
N ARG A 121 -23.40 -5.04 6.58
CA ARG A 121 -24.81 -5.08 6.22
C ARG A 121 -25.63 -5.50 7.44
N ILE A 122 -26.81 -4.90 7.60
CA ILE A 122 -27.80 -5.38 8.55
C ILE A 122 -28.57 -6.51 7.87
N GLU A 123 -28.51 -7.70 8.44
CA GLU A 123 -29.33 -8.83 8.04
C GLU A 123 -30.45 -9.04 9.06
N ARG A 124 -31.59 -9.55 8.60
CA ARG A 124 -32.74 -9.89 9.43
C ARG A 124 -32.98 -11.39 9.34
N ILE A 125 -33.09 -12.05 10.49
CA ILE A 125 -33.50 -13.46 10.53
C ILE A 125 -35.02 -13.48 10.29
N PRO A 126 -35.52 -14.04 9.17
CA PRO A 126 -36.94 -13.93 8.80
C PRO A 126 -37.88 -14.50 9.86
N VAL A 127 -37.48 -15.60 10.50
CA VAL A 127 -38.32 -16.38 11.43
C VAL A 127 -38.50 -15.71 12.79
N ILE A 128 -37.46 -15.04 13.31
CA ILE A 128 -37.45 -14.48 14.69
C ILE A 128 -37.37 -12.96 14.72
N GLY A 129 -37.31 -12.29 13.57
CA GLY A 129 -37.33 -10.83 13.47
C GLY A 129 -36.07 -10.11 13.99
N ILE A 130 -35.10 -10.84 14.53
CA ILE A 130 -33.84 -10.29 15.06
C ILE A 130 -32.99 -9.72 13.92
N ARG A 131 -32.45 -8.52 14.15
CA ARG A 131 -31.50 -7.86 13.25
C ARG A 131 -30.08 -8.04 13.80
N TYR A 132 -29.13 -8.39 12.95
CA TYR A 132 -27.71 -8.47 13.31
C TYR A 132 -26.84 -7.81 12.23
N LYS A 133 -25.66 -7.31 12.64
CA LYS A 133 -24.67 -6.71 11.74
C LYS A 133 -23.73 -7.81 11.25
N LYS A 134 -23.66 -8.03 9.95
CA LYS A 134 -22.72 -8.95 9.30
C LYS A 134 -21.67 -8.16 8.51
N ILE A 135 -20.41 -8.57 8.58
CA ILE A 135 -19.35 -8.00 7.74
C ILE A 135 -19.63 -8.42 6.28
N ILE A 136 -19.50 -7.48 5.33
CA ILE A 136 -19.86 -7.74 3.92
C ILE A 136 -18.98 -8.82 3.28
N SER A 137 -17.68 -8.77 3.54
CA SER A 137 -16.71 -9.75 3.09
C SER A 137 -15.72 -10.03 4.21
N ASP A 138 -15.24 -11.27 4.34
CA ASP A 138 -14.14 -11.65 5.21
C ASP A 138 -12.76 -11.44 4.55
N GLN A 139 -12.72 -11.28 3.23
CA GLN A 139 -11.55 -10.96 2.42
C GLN A 139 -11.42 -9.45 2.16
N LEU A 140 -10.29 -9.06 1.57
CA LEU A 140 -10.14 -7.72 0.99
C LEU A 140 -11.07 -7.58 -0.23
N ILE A 141 -11.69 -6.43 -0.38
CA ILE A 141 -12.54 -6.12 -1.53
C ILE A 141 -12.14 -4.76 -2.12
N ASN A 142 -12.19 -4.67 -3.44
CA ASN A 142 -11.86 -3.44 -4.16
C ASN A 142 -12.94 -2.38 -3.93
N ASN A 143 -12.52 -1.20 -3.52
CA ASN A 143 -13.39 -0.04 -3.39
C ASN A 143 -12.75 1.18 -4.02
N LEU A 144 -13.56 2.21 -4.24
CA LEU A 144 -13.09 3.54 -4.59
C LEU A 144 -13.18 4.44 -3.35
N VAL A 145 -12.15 5.26 -3.14
CA VAL A 145 -12.13 6.25 -2.06
C VAL A 145 -11.80 7.61 -2.63
N GLU A 146 -12.63 8.60 -2.30
CA GLU A 146 -12.34 9.99 -2.58
C GLU A 146 -11.57 10.59 -1.41
N VAL A 147 -10.34 11.00 -1.70
CA VAL A 147 -9.48 11.76 -0.78
C VAL A 147 -9.38 13.17 -1.34
N GLY A 148 -9.53 14.20 -0.51
CA GLY A 148 -9.44 15.60 -0.92
C GLY A 148 -8.06 15.97 -1.47
N THR A 149 -7.98 17.07 -2.21
CA THR A 149 -6.68 17.63 -2.60
C THR A 149 -5.89 17.99 -1.34
N GLU A 150 -4.57 17.75 -1.36
CA GLU A 150 -3.66 18.02 -0.23
C GLU A 150 -3.85 17.15 1.04
N GLU A 151 -4.82 16.24 1.05
CA GLU A 151 -5.03 15.29 2.16
C GLU A 151 -4.03 14.11 2.18
N GLY A 152 -3.10 14.07 1.23
CA GLY A 152 -2.06 13.06 1.12
C GLY A 152 -2.48 11.79 0.36
N LYS A 153 -3.06 11.94 -0.84
CA LYS A 153 -3.40 10.79 -1.71
C LYS A 153 -2.19 9.89 -2.01
N SER A 154 -1.04 10.52 -2.25
CA SER A 154 0.24 9.84 -2.49
C SER A 154 0.65 8.96 -1.31
N VAL A 155 0.42 9.44 -0.08
CA VAL A 155 0.64 8.68 1.17
C VAL A 155 -0.22 7.43 1.19
N VAL A 156 -1.53 7.59 0.95
CA VAL A 156 -2.51 6.50 0.94
C VAL A 156 -2.14 5.43 -0.10
N MET A 157 -1.78 5.86 -1.32
CA MET A 157 -1.41 4.95 -2.40
C MET A 157 -0.15 4.15 -2.08
N ALA A 158 0.94 4.83 -1.74
CA ALA A 158 2.22 4.15 -1.54
C ALA A 158 2.25 3.28 -0.26
N VAL A 159 1.56 3.66 0.81
CA VAL A 159 1.42 2.78 1.98
C VAL A 159 0.58 1.55 1.65
N THR A 160 -0.47 1.71 0.84
CA THR A 160 -1.25 0.56 0.34
C THR A 160 -0.38 -0.33 -0.56
N ALA A 161 0.45 0.26 -1.42
CA ALA A 161 1.39 -0.47 -2.27
C ALA A 161 2.40 -1.25 -1.44
N CYS A 162 2.97 -0.66 -0.38
CA CYS A 162 3.84 -1.38 0.56
C CYS A 162 3.14 -2.60 1.16
N ALA A 163 1.88 -2.43 1.62
CA ALA A 163 1.14 -3.53 2.24
C ALA A 163 0.93 -4.70 1.26
N PHE A 164 0.58 -4.41 0.01
CA PHE A 164 0.40 -5.43 -1.02
C PHE A 164 1.73 -6.07 -1.47
N ALA A 165 2.76 -5.27 -1.73
CA ALA A 165 4.07 -5.77 -2.14
C ALA A 165 4.71 -6.65 -1.06
N LEU A 166 4.58 -6.28 0.22
CA LEU A 166 4.99 -7.16 1.33
C LEU A 166 4.20 -8.48 1.34
N GLY A 167 2.92 -8.43 0.95
CA GLY A 167 2.08 -9.62 0.77
C GLY A 167 2.50 -10.51 -0.41
N GLY A 168 3.51 -10.12 -1.19
CA GLY A 168 4.08 -10.93 -2.27
C GLY A 168 3.40 -10.74 -3.63
N VAL A 169 2.77 -9.59 -3.88
CA VAL A 169 2.21 -9.27 -5.21
C VAL A 169 2.88 -8.06 -5.83
N ASP A 170 2.92 -8.03 -7.15
CA ASP A 170 3.32 -6.84 -7.89
C ASP A 170 2.23 -5.77 -7.87
N VAL A 171 2.63 -4.52 -7.66
CA VAL A 171 1.74 -3.37 -7.49
C VAL A 171 2.07 -2.30 -8.52
N HIS A 172 1.09 -1.98 -9.36
CA HIS A 172 1.17 -0.89 -10.32
C HIS A 172 0.44 0.35 -9.78
N CYS A 173 1.18 1.41 -9.49
CA CYS A 173 0.67 2.71 -9.04
C CYS A 173 0.58 3.66 -10.24
N SER A 174 -0.64 3.89 -10.73
CA SER A 174 -0.88 4.79 -11.86
C SER A 174 -1.17 6.22 -11.41
N CYS A 175 -0.46 7.19 -11.99
CA CYS A 175 -0.76 8.62 -11.89
C CYS A 175 -1.08 9.23 -13.27
N TYR A 176 -1.56 10.47 -13.29
CA TYR A 176 -1.89 11.15 -14.55
C TYR A 176 -0.63 11.49 -15.38
N SER A 177 0.44 11.94 -14.72
CA SER A 177 1.69 12.33 -15.40
C SER A 177 2.90 11.61 -14.82
N GLU A 178 3.92 11.44 -15.66
CA GLU A 178 5.19 10.81 -15.26
C GLU A 178 5.85 11.58 -14.11
N VAL A 179 5.81 12.91 -14.14
CA VAL A 179 6.39 13.77 -13.10
C VAL A 179 5.74 13.52 -11.74
N LEU A 180 4.40 13.45 -11.69
CA LEU A 180 3.68 13.16 -10.44
C LEU A 180 3.97 11.74 -9.96
N SER A 181 4.00 10.78 -10.87
CA SER A 181 4.29 9.39 -10.57
C SER A 181 5.70 9.22 -9.98
N MET A 182 6.71 9.82 -10.61
CA MET A 182 8.10 9.74 -10.17
C MET A 182 8.34 10.47 -8.86
N ARG A 183 7.69 11.63 -8.65
CA ARG A 183 7.72 12.33 -7.36
C ARG A 183 7.24 11.40 -6.25
N ASP A 184 6.04 10.82 -6.42
CA ASP A 184 5.43 9.96 -5.42
C ASP A 184 6.27 8.69 -5.15
N LYS A 185 6.87 8.10 -6.20
CA LYS A 185 7.82 6.98 -6.05
C LYS A 185 9.06 7.39 -5.24
N ASN A 186 9.66 8.54 -5.56
CA ASN A 186 10.90 9.00 -4.94
C ASN A 186 10.73 9.35 -3.46
N ASP A 187 9.58 9.93 -3.09
CA ASP A 187 9.25 10.26 -1.70
C ASP A 187 9.24 9.01 -0.80
N PHE A 188 9.03 7.83 -1.38
CA PHE A 188 8.97 6.54 -0.68
C PHE A 188 10.10 5.58 -0.98
N ALA A 189 11.00 5.91 -1.90
CA ALA A 189 12.06 5.00 -2.33
C ALA A 189 12.86 4.42 -1.15
N SER A 190 13.14 5.25 -0.14
CA SER A 190 13.83 4.81 1.08
C SER A 190 13.06 3.79 1.92
N VAL A 191 11.72 3.82 1.90
CA VAL A 191 10.86 2.84 2.56
C VAL A 191 10.84 1.55 1.75
N PHE A 192 10.70 1.65 0.42
CA PHE A 192 10.70 0.49 -0.48
C PHE A 192 12.01 -0.30 -0.36
N THR A 193 13.15 0.37 -0.45
CA THR A 193 14.48 -0.25 -0.30
C THR A 193 14.69 -0.86 1.09
N ALA A 194 14.25 -0.18 2.16
CA ALA A 194 14.35 -0.72 3.51
C ALA A 194 13.55 -2.03 3.66
N LEU A 195 12.37 -2.08 3.06
CA LEU A 195 11.50 -3.26 3.06
C LEU A 195 11.92 -4.32 2.03
N LYS A 196 12.81 -4.00 1.08
CA LYS A 196 13.21 -4.86 -0.05
C LYS A 196 12.02 -5.24 -0.93
N ILE A 197 11.24 -4.24 -1.33
CA ILE A 197 10.00 -4.40 -2.13
C ILE A 197 9.97 -3.49 -3.35
N GLU A 198 11.08 -2.81 -3.67
CA GLU A 198 11.20 -1.88 -4.78
C GLU A 198 10.94 -2.52 -6.15
N ASP A 199 11.29 -3.80 -6.31
CA ASP A 199 11.11 -4.54 -7.56
C ASP A 199 9.65 -4.95 -7.78
N CYS A 200 8.84 -4.99 -6.72
CA CYS A 200 7.42 -5.33 -6.78
C CYS A 200 6.52 -4.10 -6.93
N ILE A 201 7.06 -2.88 -6.95
CA ILE A 201 6.27 -1.65 -7.00
C ILE A 201 6.68 -0.80 -8.20
N GLU A 202 5.78 -0.74 -9.18
CA GLU A 202 5.96 0.08 -10.36
C GLU A 202 5.06 1.31 -10.34
N TYR A 203 5.66 2.47 -10.63
CA TYR A 203 4.96 3.74 -10.80
C TYR A 203 5.04 4.14 -12.26
N GLY A 204 3.91 4.57 -12.82
CA GLY A 204 3.86 5.06 -14.19
C GLY A 204 2.59 5.84 -14.48
N THR A 205 2.46 6.29 -15.72
CA THR A 205 1.16 6.73 -16.22
C THR A 205 0.29 5.52 -16.57
N PHE A 206 -1.03 5.72 -16.59
CA PHE A 206 -1.97 4.66 -16.94
C PHE A 206 -1.61 3.98 -18.27
N ASN A 207 -1.33 4.79 -19.30
CA ASN A 207 -0.96 4.27 -20.62
C ASN A 207 0.33 3.45 -20.58
N LYS A 208 1.37 3.97 -19.89
CA LYS A 208 2.67 3.28 -19.79
C LYS A 208 2.51 1.92 -19.11
N LEU A 209 1.83 1.88 -17.96
CA LEU A 209 1.61 0.65 -17.20
C LEU A 209 0.75 -0.36 -17.98
N CYS A 210 -0.30 0.09 -18.65
CA CYS A 210 -1.11 -0.77 -19.51
C CYS A 210 -0.33 -1.30 -20.71
N GLU A 211 0.50 -0.47 -21.36
CA GLU A 211 1.37 -0.92 -22.46
C GLU A 211 2.39 -1.95 -21.97
N GLN A 212 2.99 -1.76 -20.79
CA GLN A 212 3.91 -2.74 -20.21
C GLN A 212 3.20 -4.06 -19.93
N LEU A 213 2.04 -4.03 -19.27
CA LEU A 213 1.23 -5.21 -18.99
C LEU A 213 0.82 -5.96 -20.27
N LEU A 214 0.35 -5.23 -21.29
CA LEU A 214 -0.06 -5.83 -22.56
C LEU A 214 1.12 -6.45 -23.31
N ASN A 215 2.31 -5.87 -23.20
CA ASN A 215 3.50 -6.34 -23.90
C ASN A 215 4.36 -7.32 -23.09
N GLU A 216 3.98 -7.66 -21.86
CA GLU A 216 4.74 -8.52 -20.95
C GLU A 216 5.03 -9.90 -21.56
N GLN A 217 4.04 -10.49 -22.22
CA GLN A 217 4.18 -11.80 -22.87
C GLN A 217 4.57 -11.69 -24.35
N CYS A 218 4.36 -10.52 -24.97
CA CYS A 218 4.44 -10.37 -26.42
C CYS A 218 4.36 -8.90 -26.85
N ASN A 219 5.29 -8.44 -27.69
CA ASN A 219 5.14 -7.14 -28.36
C ASN A 219 3.97 -7.19 -29.37
N VAL A 220 2.84 -6.58 -28.99
CA VAL A 220 1.59 -6.63 -29.76
C VAL A 220 1.78 -5.98 -31.13
N ARG A 221 2.54 -4.89 -31.22
CA ARG A 221 2.73 -4.16 -32.49
C ARG A 221 3.54 -4.98 -33.47
N GLU A 222 4.60 -5.63 -33.01
CA GLU A 222 5.42 -6.53 -33.83
C GLU A 222 4.62 -7.74 -34.30
N LYS A 223 3.84 -8.39 -33.43
CA LYS A 223 3.00 -9.54 -33.87
C LYS A 223 1.95 -9.17 -34.88
N VAL A 224 1.27 -8.03 -34.69
CA VAL A 224 0.26 -7.57 -35.66
C VAL A 224 0.93 -7.21 -36.98
N HIS A 225 2.08 -6.54 -36.94
CA HIS A 225 2.87 -6.25 -38.12
C HIS A 225 3.28 -7.53 -38.88
N ASP A 226 3.82 -8.53 -38.18
CA ASP A 226 4.20 -9.81 -38.76
C ASP A 226 2.98 -10.55 -39.34
N MET A 227 1.83 -10.51 -38.66
CA MET A 227 0.59 -11.12 -39.15
C MET A 227 0.12 -10.47 -40.46
N ILE A 228 0.21 -9.14 -40.57
CA ILE A 228 -0.18 -8.39 -41.76
C ILE A 228 0.76 -8.72 -42.92
N ILE A 229 2.07 -8.71 -42.70
CA ILE A 229 3.07 -9.02 -43.76
C ILE A 229 2.93 -10.47 -44.23
N ASN A 230 2.87 -11.43 -43.32
CA ASN A 230 2.75 -12.84 -43.67
C ASN A 230 1.45 -13.16 -44.43
N ASN A 231 0.36 -12.45 -44.13
CA ASN A 231 -0.89 -12.59 -44.89
C ASN A 231 -0.77 -11.97 -46.29
N ARG A 232 -0.07 -10.86 -46.46
CA ARG A 232 0.19 -10.26 -47.77
C ARG A 232 0.97 -11.22 -48.67
N GLU A 233 2.06 -11.79 -48.19
CA GLU A 233 2.87 -12.75 -48.96
C GLU A 233 2.08 -14.02 -49.36
N LYS A 234 1.14 -14.46 -48.52
CA LYS A 234 0.26 -15.58 -48.86
C LYS A 234 -0.74 -15.24 -49.96
N ILE A 235 -1.26 -14.01 -49.98
CA ILE A 235 -2.16 -13.56 -51.04
C ILE A 235 -1.40 -13.49 -52.36
N ASP A 236 -0.22 -12.85 -52.35
CA ASP A 236 0.59 -12.67 -53.55
C ASP A 236 0.99 -14.03 -54.18
N LYS A 237 1.34 -15.04 -53.35
CA LYS A 237 1.65 -16.42 -53.81
C LYS A 237 0.46 -17.24 -54.32
N VAL A 238 -0.78 -16.82 -54.06
CA VAL A 238 -2.01 -17.51 -54.54
C VAL A 238 -2.50 -16.88 -55.85
N THR A 239 -2.07 -15.65 -56.14
CA THR A 239 -2.41 -14.91 -57.37
C THR A 239 -1.41 -15.04 -58.51
N ASP A 240 -0.28 -15.71 -58.29
CA ASP A 240 0.69 -16.14 -59.32
C ASP A 240 0.44 -17.59 -59.76
#